data_AF-A0AA35CQY6-F1
#
_entry.id   AF-A0AA35CQY6-F1
#
_cell.length_a   1.000
_cell.length_b   1.000
_cell.length_c   1.000
_cell.angle_alpha   90.00
_cell.angle_beta   90.00
_cell.angle_gamma   90.00
#
_symmetry.space_group_name_H-M   'P 1'
#
loop_
_entity.id
_entity.type
_entity.pdbx_description
1 polymer ?
#
loop_
_entity_poly.entity_id
_entity_poly.type
_entity_poly.pdbx_seq_one_letter_code
_entity_poly.pdbx_strand_id
1 'polypeptide(L)'
;MQDGPHGSSIEEETTWRRIGQRLRAVREQLNKTQDAVAEYLGVTRPVVSNLENGKRPVSLAELMRLAMLYGYPVQYFLGNDGSAEDGVVALFRSRDLTDTDREKLAWLHGFLEDYLFIRRLWGGESG
;
A
#
# COMPACT_ATOMS: atom_id res chain seq x y z
N MET A 1 27.25 18.02 35.08
CA MET A 1 27.51 17.04 34.01
C MET A 1 26.23 16.95 33.21
N GLN A 2 26.17 17.69 32.10
CA GLN A 2 25.04 17.69 31.17
C GLN A 2 25.38 16.70 30.07
N ASP A 3 24.60 15.64 29.93
CA ASP A 3 24.62 14.77 28.75
C ASP A 3 23.37 15.10 27.90
N GLY A 4 23.57 15.27 26.60
CA GLY A 4 22.80 16.12 25.68
C GLY A 4 21.44 15.61 25.17
N PRO A 5 20.72 16.42 24.36
CA PRO A 5 19.38 16.10 23.91
C PRO A 5 19.36 15.29 22.59
N HIS A 6 18.68 14.14 22.64
CA HIS A 6 17.64 13.67 21.69
C HIS A 6 17.98 13.57 20.19
N GLY A 7 18.76 12.55 19.80
CA GLY A 7 18.96 12.18 18.38
C GLY A 7 17.97 11.15 17.82
N SER A 8 17.58 10.13 18.59
CA SER A 8 16.77 9.00 18.06
C SER A 8 15.28 9.32 17.88
N SER A 9 14.71 10.19 18.71
CA SER A 9 13.26 10.46 18.71
C SER A 9 12.80 11.23 17.46
N ILE A 10 13.67 12.06 16.87
CA ILE A 10 13.34 12.86 15.68
C ILE A 10 13.33 11.98 14.42
N GLU A 11 14.25 11.03 14.30
CA GLU A 11 14.32 10.10 13.17
C GLU A 11 13.15 9.11 13.17
N GLU A 12 12.72 8.63 14.34
CA GLU A 12 11.53 7.77 14.46
C GLU A 12 10.24 8.51 14.11
N GLU A 13 10.07 9.76 14.58
CA GLU A 13 8.86 10.55 14.30
C GLU A 13 8.73 10.87 12.80
N THR A 14 9.85 11.17 12.13
CA THR A 14 9.87 11.39 10.67
C THR A 14 9.54 10.13 9.87
N THR A 15 9.94 8.96 10.37
CA THR A 15 9.66 7.66 9.73
C THR A 15 8.18 7.32 9.75
N TRP A 16 7.53 7.40 10.92
CA TRP A 16 6.10 7.10 11.04
C TRP A 16 5.23 8.10 10.28
N ARG A 17 5.64 9.37 10.22
CA ARG A 17 4.99 10.39 9.39
C ARG A 17 5.03 10.02 7.91
N ARG A 18 6.18 9.55 7.39
CA ARG A 18 6.29 9.10 5.98
C ARG A 18 5.44 7.87 5.69
N ILE A 19 5.46 6.87 6.57
CA ILE A 19 4.63 5.65 6.42
C ILE A 19 3.14 6.03 6.43
N GLY A 20 2.72 6.84 7.41
CA GLY A 20 1.35 7.31 7.53
C GLY A 20 0.86 8.08 6.30
N GLN A 21 1.71 8.96 5.75
CA GLN A 21 1.40 9.69 4.52
C GLN A 21 1.21 8.77 3.31
N ARG A 22 2.05 7.73 3.15
CA ARG A 22 1.90 6.73 2.08
C ARG A 22 0.61 5.93 2.23
N LEU A 23 0.29 5.50 3.45
CA LEU A 23 -0.98 4.80 3.75
C LEU A 23 -2.18 5.66 3.40
N ARG A 24 -2.15 6.95 3.77
CA ARG A 24 -3.20 7.92 3.45
C ARG A 24 -3.36 8.12 1.95
N ALA A 25 -2.25 8.32 1.23
CA ALA A 25 -2.26 8.55 -0.21
C ALA A 25 -2.92 7.38 -0.95
N VAL A 26 -2.53 6.14 -0.61
CA VAL A 26 -3.12 4.95 -1.23
C VAL A 26 -4.59 4.78 -0.84
N ARG A 27 -4.97 5.04 0.42
CA ARG A 27 -6.38 5.01 0.84
C ARG A 27 -7.23 5.94 -0.01
N GLU A 28 -6.77 7.18 -0.20
CA GLU A 28 -7.46 8.21 -0.98
C GLU A 28 -7.52 7.85 -2.47
N GLN A 29 -6.45 7.31 -3.05
CA GLN A 29 -6.44 6.78 -4.42
C GLN A 29 -7.48 5.69 -4.66
N LEU A 30 -7.69 4.83 -3.66
CA LEU A 30 -8.69 3.76 -3.69
C LEU A 30 -10.10 4.22 -3.29
N ASN A 31 -10.31 5.53 -3.07
CA ASN A 31 -11.58 6.13 -2.62
C ASN A 31 -12.15 5.47 -1.35
N LYS A 32 -11.29 5.00 -0.43
CA LYS A 32 -11.71 4.40 0.84
C LYS A 32 -11.83 5.45 1.93
N THR A 33 -12.89 5.39 2.73
CA THR A 33 -13.03 6.23 3.93
C THR A 33 -12.16 5.69 5.07
N GLN A 34 -11.78 6.55 6.02
CA GLN A 34 -11.08 6.09 7.22
C GLN A 34 -11.94 5.12 8.05
N ASP A 35 -13.26 5.28 8.04
CA ASP A 35 -14.21 4.38 8.70
C ASP A 35 -14.18 2.98 8.09
N ALA A 36 -14.18 2.85 6.75
CA ALA A 36 -14.10 1.55 6.09
C ALA A 36 -12.77 0.83 6.36
N VAL A 37 -11.66 1.56 6.45
CA VAL A 37 -10.36 1.00 6.83
C VAL A 37 -10.36 0.58 8.30
N ALA A 38 -10.98 1.37 9.17
CA ALA A 38 -11.07 1.07 10.60
C ALA A 38 -11.87 -0.21 10.85
N GLU A 39 -13.00 -0.37 10.15
CA GLU A 39 -13.82 -1.58 10.17
C GLU A 39 -13.00 -2.80 9.73
N TYR A 40 -12.28 -2.70 8.60
CA TYR A 40 -11.42 -3.78 8.12
C TYR A 40 -10.32 -4.16 9.11
N LEU A 41 -9.75 -3.18 9.81
CA LEU A 41 -8.70 -3.41 10.81
C LEU A 41 -9.24 -3.85 12.18
N GLY A 42 -10.54 -3.75 12.43
CA GLY A 42 -11.13 -3.99 13.76
C GLY A 42 -10.72 -2.93 14.78
N VAL A 43 -10.52 -1.68 14.35
CA VAL A 43 -10.11 -0.55 15.19
C VAL A 43 -11.08 0.62 15.01
N THR A 44 -10.86 1.72 15.74
CA THR A 44 -11.69 2.93 15.60
C THR A 44 -11.14 3.87 14.52
N ARG A 45 -12.00 4.68 13.91
CA ARG A 45 -11.60 5.71 12.93
C ARG A 45 -10.48 6.64 13.43
N PRO A 46 -10.46 7.11 14.70
CA PRO A 46 -9.33 7.87 15.24
C PRO A 46 -7.99 7.12 15.23
N VAL A 47 -7.99 5.78 15.38
CA VAL A 47 -6.75 4.98 15.26
C VAL A 47 -6.19 5.10 13.86
N VAL A 48 -7.02 4.92 12.82
CA VAL A 48 -6.61 5.09 11.41
C VAL A 48 -6.08 6.50 11.16
N SER A 49 -6.78 7.52 11.66
CA SER A 49 -6.31 8.91 11.55
C SER A 49 -4.95 9.14 12.23
N ASN A 50 -4.73 8.56 13.41
CA ASN A 50 -3.45 8.68 14.11
C ASN A 50 -2.31 7.95 13.39
N LEU A 51 -2.59 6.80 12.79
CA LEU A 51 -1.63 6.07 11.93
C LEU A 51 -1.26 6.92 10.70
N GLU A 52 -2.25 7.46 9.99
CA GLU A 52 -2.04 8.25 8.76
C GLU A 52 -1.30 9.57 9.00
N ASN A 53 -1.46 10.16 10.18
CA ASN A 53 -0.77 11.39 10.56
C ASN A 53 0.59 11.13 11.24
N GLY A 54 1.01 9.86 11.39
CA GLY A 54 2.24 9.48 12.07
C GLY A 54 2.25 9.82 13.57
N LYS A 55 1.08 10.04 14.18
CA LYS A 55 0.94 10.34 15.62
C LYS A 55 1.19 9.14 16.51
N ARG A 56 1.12 7.93 15.92
CA ARG A 56 1.51 6.67 16.57
C ARG A 56 2.26 5.78 15.57
N PRO A 57 3.11 4.87 16.07
CA PRO A 57 3.68 3.81 15.25
C PRO A 57 2.60 2.94 14.60
N VAL A 58 2.95 2.41 13.42
CA VAL A 58 2.19 1.36 12.73
C VAL A 58 2.82 0.04 13.09
N SER A 59 2.08 -0.87 13.72
CA SER A 59 2.59 -2.22 13.98
C SER A 59 2.76 -3.01 12.68
N LEU A 60 3.63 -4.02 12.68
CA LEU A 60 3.81 -4.90 11.52
C LEU A 60 2.50 -5.58 11.10
N ALA A 61 1.67 -6.00 12.06
CA ALA A 61 0.38 -6.61 11.78
C ALA A 61 -0.60 -5.63 11.10
N GLU A 62 -0.69 -4.39 11.58
CA GLU A 62 -1.49 -3.34 10.94
C GLU A 62 -0.96 -3.06 9.52
N LEU A 63 0.35 -2.95 9.36
CA LEU A 63 0.97 -2.67 8.08
C LEU A 63 0.72 -3.79 7.05
N MET A 64 0.82 -5.06 7.46
CA MET A 64 0.51 -6.21 6.59
C MET A 64 -0.95 -6.24 6.17
N ARG A 65 -1.88 -5.96 7.10
CA ARG A 65 -3.32 -5.90 6.79
C ARG A 65 -3.63 -4.74 5.85
N LEU A 66 -3.04 -3.57 6.07
CA LEU A 66 -3.20 -2.41 5.20
C LEU A 66 -2.61 -2.67 3.80
N ALA A 67 -1.43 -3.28 3.72
CA ALA A 67 -0.82 -3.69 2.47
C ALA A 67 -1.72 -4.65 1.67
N MET A 68 -2.31 -5.64 2.35
CA MET A 68 -3.29 -6.55 1.74
C MET A 68 -4.56 -5.82 1.29
N LEU A 69 -5.14 -4.96 2.13
CA LEU A 69 -6.34 -4.18 1.80
C LEU A 69 -6.13 -3.26 0.59
N TYR A 70 -4.93 -2.70 0.48
CA TYR A 70 -4.59 -1.73 -0.54
C TYR A 70 -4.01 -2.36 -1.81
N GLY A 71 -3.58 -3.62 -1.77
CA GLY A 71 -2.97 -4.30 -2.92
C GLY A 71 -1.54 -3.82 -3.21
N TYR A 72 -0.80 -3.37 -2.20
CA TYR A 72 0.58 -2.93 -2.32
C TYR A 72 1.52 -3.82 -1.50
N PRO A 73 2.76 -4.05 -1.94
CA PRO A 73 3.76 -4.72 -1.12
C PRO A 73 4.09 -3.87 0.12
N VAL A 74 4.39 -4.52 1.26
CA VAL A 74 4.76 -3.81 2.51
C VAL A 74 5.93 -2.85 2.30
N GLN A 75 6.88 -3.22 1.44
CA GLN A 75 8.06 -2.43 1.07
C GLN A 75 7.69 -1.06 0.50
N TYR A 76 6.56 -0.96 -0.22
CA TYR A 76 6.06 0.31 -0.75
C TYR A 76 5.80 1.32 0.37
N PHE A 77 5.31 0.88 1.54
CA PHE A 77 5.02 1.79 2.65
C PHE A 77 6.28 2.13 3.47
N LEU A 78 7.28 1.26 3.49
CA LEU A 78 8.47 1.38 4.33
C LEU A 78 9.54 2.36 3.85
N GLY A 79 9.35 3.04 2.72
CA GLY A 79 10.33 4.05 2.31
C GLY A 79 11.31 3.58 1.25
N ASN A 80 11.35 2.29 0.89
CA ASN A 80 12.11 1.86 -0.28
C ASN A 80 11.50 2.61 -1.47
N ASP A 81 12.29 3.48 -2.05
CA ASP A 81 12.09 4.36 -3.19
C ASP A 81 11.67 3.63 -4.46
N GLY A 82 11.42 2.33 -4.38
CA GLY A 82 10.71 1.60 -5.37
C GLY A 82 9.22 1.96 -5.38
N SER A 83 8.79 2.75 -6.36
CA SER A 83 7.40 2.80 -6.80
C SER A 83 6.83 1.39 -6.99
N ALA A 84 5.50 1.22 -7.01
CA ALA A 84 4.92 -0.07 -7.41
C ALA A 84 5.45 -0.52 -8.78
N GLU A 85 5.72 0.46 -9.66
CA GLU A 85 6.45 0.25 -10.91
C GLU A 85 7.86 -0.27 -10.65
N ASP A 86 8.65 0.27 -9.74
CA ASP A 86 9.98 -0.28 -9.43
C ASP A 86 9.94 -1.66 -8.79
N GLY A 87 8.87 -2.05 -8.08
CA GLY A 87 8.72 -3.44 -7.61
C GLY A 87 8.53 -4.40 -8.79
N VAL A 88 7.70 -4.01 -9.74
CA VAL A 88 7.41 -4.75 -10.98
C VAL A 88 8.60 -4.70 -11.94
N VAL A 89 9.19 -3.53 -12.15
CA VAL A 89 10.36 -3.22 -12.98
C VAL A 89 11.65 -3.77 -12.37
N ALA A 90 11.81 -3.83 -11.06
CA ALA A 90 12.92 -4.56 -10.42
C ALA A 90 12.73 -6.07 -10.53
N LEU A 91 11.49 -6.58 -10.44
CA LEU A 91 11.19 -7.97 -10.83
C LEU A 91 11.64 -8.23 -12.27
N PHE A 92 11.31 -7.31 -13.19
CA PHE A 92 11.68 -7.38 -14.61
C PHE A 92 13.18 -7.16 -14.90
N ARG A 93 13.88 -6.37 -14.08
CA ARG A 93 15.32 -6.08 -14.22
C ARG A 93 16.20 -7.14 -13.56
N SER A 94 15.70 -7.82 -12.52
CA SER A 94 16.49 -8.80 -11.76
C SER A 94 16.58 -10.18 -12.42
N ARG A 95 15.74 -10.46 -13.43
CA ARG A 95 15.80 -11.69 -14.21
C ARG A 95 15.43 -11.39 -15.64
N ASP A 96 16.28 -11.83 -16.57
CA ASP A 96 15.81 -12.22 -17.88
C ASP A 96 14.48 -12.97 -17.70
N LEU A 97 13.39 -12.36 -18.15
CA LEU A 97 12.08 -13.00 -18.06
C LEU A 97 12.21 -14.39 -18.66
N THR A 98 12.00 -15.41 -17.84
CA THR A 98 11.93 -16.78 -18.35
C THR A 98 10.69 -16.90 -19.21
N ASP A 99 10.65 -17.85 -20.14
CA ASP A 99 9.44 -18.08 -20.96
C ASP A 99 8.20 -18.32 -20.09
N THR A 100 8.39 -18.97 -18.92
CA THR A 100 7.36 -19.16 -17.90
C THR A 100 6.80 -17.84 -17.34
N ASP A 101 7.61 -16.79 -17.20
CA ASP A 101 7.15 -15.49 -16.69
C ASP A 101 6.36 -14.74 -17.78
N ARG A 102 6.78 -14.86 -19.05
CA ARG A 102 6.04 -14.32 -20.20
C ARG A 102 4.66 -14.97 -20.34
N GLU A 103 4.57 -16.28 -20.17
CA GLU A 103 3.30 -17.02 -20.21
C GLU A 103 2.34 -16.58 -19.10
N LYS A 104 2.85 -16.43 -17.86
CA LYS A 104 2.04 -15.94 -16.73
C LYS A 104 1.55 -14.51 -16.94
N LEU A 105 2.36 -13.65 -17.54
CA LEU A 105 1.98 -12.27 -17.84
C LEU A 105 0.94 -12.21 -18.97
N ALA A 106 1.10 -13.02 -20.02
CA ALA A 106 0.12 -13.13 -21.10
C ALA A 106 -1.22 -13.65 -20.56
N TRP A 107 -1.18 -14.65 -19.68
CA TRP A 107 -2.37 -15.15 -18.97
C TRP A 107 -3.02 -14.05 -18.11
N LEU A 108 -2.24 -13.34 -17.29
CA LEU A 108 -2.76 -12.28 -16.42
C LEU A 108 -3.39 -11.15 -17.24
N HIS A 109 -2.78 -10.77 -18.36
CA HIS A 109 -3.34 -9.78 -19.28
C HIS A 109 -4.67 -10.25 -19.86
N GLY A 110 -4.74 -11.48 -20.40
CA GLY A 110 -6.00 -12.04 -20.92
C GLY A 110 -7.10 -12.10 -19.87
N PHE A 111 -6.77 -12.54 -18.66
CA PHE A 111 -7.69 -12.56 -17.53
C PHE A 111 -8.23 -11.17 -17.16
N LEU A 112 -7.37 -10.15 -17.14
CA LEU A 112 -7.78 -8.78 -16.82
C LEU A 112 -8.66 -8.17 -17.92
N GLU A 113 -8.37 -8.45 -19.19
CA GLU A 113 -9.22 -8.05 -20.32
C GLU A 113 -10.61 -8.70 -20.21
N ASP A 114 -10.67 -10.00 -19.94
CA ASP A 114 -11.93 -10.73 -19.73
C ASP A 114 -12.72 -10.14 -18.55
N TYR A 115 -12.05 -9.88 -17.43
CA TYR A 115 -12.66 -9.27 -16.25
C TYR A 115 -13.19 -7.86 -16.52
N LEU A 116 -12.41 -7.00 -17.20
CA LEU A 116 -12.84 -5.66 -17.56
C LEU A 116 -13.98 -5.67 -18.58
N PHE A 117 -13.95 -6.61 -19.53
CA PHE A 117 -15.02 -6.84 -20.49
C PHE A 117 -16.33 -7.21 -19.79
N ILE A 118 -16.29 -8.20 -18.89
CA ILE A 118 -17.45 -8.62 -18.09
C ILE A 118 -17.95 -7.48 -17.21
N ARG A 119 -17.05 -6.76 -16.54
CA ARG A 119 -17.39 -5.59 -15.73
C ARG A 119 -18.05 -4.49 -16.57
N ARG A 120 -17.61 -4.28 -17.81
CA ARG A 120 -18.21 -3.30 -18.73
C ARG A 120 -19.58 -3.73 -19.21
N LEU A 121 -19.79 -5.03 -19.43
CA LEU A 121 -21.09 -5.60 -19.78
C LEU A 121 -22.10 -5.50 -18.63
N TRP A 122 -21.67 -5.66 -17.38
CA TRP A 122 -22.55 -5.61 -16.21
C TRP A 122 -22.60 -4.25 -15.50
N GLY A 123 -21.75 -3.30 -15.86
CA GLY A 123 -21.77 -1.92 -15.36
C GLY A 123 -22.57 -0.93 -16.21
N GLY A 124 -23.29 -1.42 -17.22
CA GLY A 124 -24.05 -0.63 -18.21
C GLY A 124 -25.56 -0.54 -17.99
N GLU A 125 -26.09 -0.95 -16.83
CA GLU A 125 -27.50 -0.74 -16.47
C GLU A 125 -27.61 -0.29 -15.01
N SER A 126 -27.54 1.02 -14.79
CA SER A 126 -28.16 1.71 -13.66
C SER A 126 -28.35 3.16 -14.07
N GLY A 127 -29.51 3.44 -14.67
CA GLY A 127 -30.09 4.79 -14.69
C GLY A 127 -30.58 5.19 -13.32
#